data_AF-A0AAU9U427-F1
#
_entry.id   AF-A0AAU9U427-F1
#
_cell.length_a   1.000
_cell.length_b   1.000
_cell.length_c   1.000
_cell.angle_alpha   90.00
_cell.angle_beta   90.00
_cell.angle_gamma   90.00
#
_symmetry.space_group_name_H-M   'P 1'
#
loop_
_entity.id
_entity.type
_entity.pdbx_description
1 polymer ?
#
loop_
_entity_poly.entity_id
_entity_poly.type
_entity_poly.pdbx_seq_one_letter_code
_entity_poly.pdbx_strand_id
1 'polypeptide(L)'
;MRTAALPTFRKLYRRVDHSQVGFSTGLFKGPYVLRVEYNYPVTDFDGTKSFIISTTSLLGGKNPFLGVAYVVVGALCLLLGIVLLVIHVRCSKSTTEMINVNPRTPYT
;
A
#
# COMPACT_ATOMS: atom_id res chain seq x y z
N MET A 1 2.34 18.20 21.59
CA MET A 1 1.40 17.06 21.45
C MET A 1 0.89 17.03 20.01
N ARG A 2 0.75 15.85 19.40
CA ARG A 2 0.23 15.71 18.03
C ARG A 2 -1.20 15.16 18.06
N THR A 3 -2.17 15.92 17.59
CA THR A 3 -3.58 15.50 17.45
C THR A 3 -3.72 14.40 16.39
N ALA A 4 -4.71 13.52 16.55
CA ALA A 4 -5.02 12.51 15.54
C ALA A 4 -6.04 13.06 14.54
N ALA A 5 -5.93 12.63 13.28
CA ALA A 5 -6.85 13.06 12.21
C ALA A 5 -8.14 12.21 12.14
N LEU A 6 -8.15 11.02 12.76
CA LEU A 6 -9.27 10.09 12.74
C LEU A 6 -9.76 9.81 14.18
N PRO A 7 -11.04 9.47 14.37
CA PRO A 7 -11.60 9.12 15.69
C PRO A 7 -10.98 7.82 16.24
N THR A 8 -10.73 6.85 15.36
CA THR A 8 -9.94 5.66 15.70
C THR A 8 -8.47 5.95 15.42
N PHE A 9 -7.67 6.07 16.48
CA PHE A 9 -6.27 6.39 16.35
C PHE A 9 -5.40 5.50 17.22
N ARG A 10 -4.13 5.39 16.83
CA ARG A 10 -3.10 4.67 17.58
C ARG A 10 -2.01 5.67 17.97
N LYS A 11 -1.56 5.60 19.22
CA LYS A 11 -0.40 6.34 19.71
C LYS A 11 0.65 5.35 20.17
N LEU A 12 1.91 5.62 19.83
CA LEU A 12 3.02 4.81 20.29
C LEU A 12 3.24 5.08 21.79
N TYR A 13 3.12 4.04 22.60
CA TYR A 13 3.43 4.13 24.04
C TYR A 13 4.89 3.78 24.32
N ARG A 14 5.37 2.64 23.80
CA ARG A 14 6.76 2.17 23.93
C ARG A 14 7.20 1.45 22.67
N ARG A 15 8.52 1.45 22.43
CA ARG A 15 9.20 0.69 21.40
C ARG A 15 10.24 -0.21 22.08
N VAL A 16 10.40 -1.43 21.58
CA VAL A 16 11.49 -2.32 21.99
C VAL A 16 12.79 -1.80 21.39
N ASP A 17 13.78 -1.57 22.25
CA ASP A 17 15.12 -1.18 21.81
C ASP A 17 15.88 -2.42 21.34
N HIS A 18 16.30 -2.41 20.07
CA HIS A 18 16.98 -3.54 19.44
C HIS A 18 18.51 -3.45 19.61
N SER A 19 19.03 -2.38 20.21
CA SER A 19 20.46 -2.26 20.55
C SER A 19 20.87 -3.09 21.76
N GLN A 20 19.91 -3.46 22.60
CA GLN A 20 20.13 -4.20 23.84
C GLN A 20 20.35 -5.69 23.57
N VAL A 21 21.26 -6.29 24.32
CA VAL A 21 21.58 -7.73 24.24
C VAL A 21 20.33 -8.54 24.56
N GLY A 22 19.89 -9.36 23.59
CA GLY A 22 18.68 -10.19 23.71
C GLY A 22 17.46 -9.65 22.95
N PHE A 23 17.43 -8.40 22.50
CA PHE A 23 16.29 -7.86 21.73
C PHE A 23 16.63 -7.56 20.26
N SER A 24 17.78 -8.02 19.76
CA SER A 24 18.22 -7.78 18.39
C SER A 24 17.24 -8.31 17.33
N THR A 25 16.60 -9.46 17.61
CA THR A 25 15.59 -10.09 16.75
C THR A 25 14.15 -9.80 17.19
N GLY A 26 13.96 -8.95 18.20
CA GLY A 26 12.65 -8.57 18.74
C GLY A 26 12.28 -9.29 20.05
N LEU A 27 10.99 -9.42 20.30
CA LEU A 27 10.48 -10.10 21.50
C LEU A 27 10.60 -11.63 21.33
N PHE A 28 11.19 -12.32 22.31
CA PHE A 28 11.25 -13.77 22.31
C PHE A 28 9.86 -14.42 22.38
N LYS A 29 9.77 -15.68 21.94
CA LYS A 29 8.54 -16.45 22.12
C LYS A 29 8.41 -16.84 23.59
N GLY A 30 7.37 -16.35 24.26
CA GLY A 30 7.11 -16.68 25.66
C GLY A 30 5.83 -16.03 26.17
N PRO A 31 5.40 -16.40 27.39
CA PRO A 31 4.29 -15.73 28.05
C PRO A 31 4.73 -14.34 28.52
N TYR A 32 3.90 -13.33 28.23
CA TYR A 32 4.09 -11.96 28.70
C TYR A 32 2.86 -11.51 29.46
N VAL A 33 3.07 -10.81 30.57
CA VAL A 33 1.99 -10.23 31.38
C VAL A 33 1.99 -8.72 31.21
N LEU A 34 0.89 -8.18 30.69
CA LEU A 34 0.66 -6.74 30.62
C LEU A 34 -0.20 -6.33 31.82
N ARG A 35 0.33 -5.44 32.67
CA ARG A 35 -0.44 -4.80 33.75
C ARG A 35 -0.79 -3.38 33.31
N VAL A 36 -2.08 -3.06 33.33
CA VAL A 36 -2.61 -1.74 32.94
C VAL A 36 -3.32 -1.15 34.13
N GLU A 37 -2.95 0.06 34.51
CA GLU A 37 -3.64 0.85 35.52
C GLU A 37 -4.72 1.71 34.85
N TYR A 38 -5.96 1.62 35.33
CA TYR A 38 -7.12 2.20 34.66
C TYR A 38 -7.43 3.63 35.14
N ASN A 39 -6.56 4.58 34.78
CA ASN A 39 -6.64 5.97 35.25
C ASN A 39 -7.43 6.93 34.32
N TYR A 40 -8.04 6.40 33.26
CA TYR A 40 -8.80 7.22 32.31
C TYR A 40 -10.06 6.46 31.90
N PRO A 41 -11.23 6.68 32.51
CA PRO A 41 -12.46 6.03 32.05
C PRO A 41 -12.88 6.56 30.68
N VAL A 42 -13.31 5.66 29.79
CA VAL A 42 -13.87 5.99 28.46
C VAL A 42 -15.36 5.74 28.37
N THR A 43 -15.97 5.25 29.44
CA THR A 43 -17.38 4.86 29.51
C THR A 43 -18.32 6.03 29.31
N ASP A 44 -17.94 7.22 29.78
CA ASP A 44 -18.81 8.41 29.78
C ASP A 44 -19.11 8.94 28.37
N PHE A 45 -18.27 8.58 27.39
CA PHE A 45 -18.43 8.94 25.98
C PHE A 45 -18.48 7.70 25.07
N ASP A 46 -18.83 6.55 25.64
CA ASP A 46 -18.99 5.27 24.94
C ASP A 46 -17.76 4.88 24.09
N GLY A 47 -16.57 5.21 24.60
CA GLY A 47 -15.30 4.96 23.95
C GLY A 47 -14.76 3.56 24.25
N THR A 48 -13.96 3.03 23.31
CA THR A 48 -13.22 1.78 23.50
C THR A 48 -11.72 2.03 23.52
N LYS A 49 -10.98 1.18 24.22
CA LYS A 49 -9.51 1.20 24.22
C LYS A 49 -8.97 -0.19 23.98
N SER A 50 -7.89 -0.23 23.21
CA SER A 50 -7.17 -1.46 22.92
C SER A 50 -5.67 -1.23 23.03
N PHE A 51 -4.97 -2.21 23.58
CA PHE A 51 -3.52 -2.29 23.53
C PHE A 51 -3.10 -3.20 22.38
N ILE A 52 -2.16 -2.74 21.55
CA ILE A 52 -1.75 -3.47 20.34
C ILE A 52 -0.22 -3.53 20.30
N ILE A 53 0.31 -4.75 20.27
CA ILE A 53 1.71 -5.02 19.95
C ILE A 53 1.81 -5.27 18.46
N SER A 54 2.66 -4.53 17.76
CA SER A 54 2.89 -4.73 16.33
C SER A 54 4.34 -4.42 15.97
N THR A 55 4.87 -5.16 15.01
CA THR A 55 6.13 -4.84 14.34
C THR A 55 5.85 -3.91 13.16
N THR A 56 6.82 -3.03 12.86
CA THR A 56 6.78 -2.15 11.69
C THR A 56 7.82 -2.61 10.68
N SER A 57 7.46 -2.62 9.39
CA SER A 57 8.40 -2.80 8.29
C SER A 57 8.81 -1.43 7.72
N LEU A 58 9.64 -1.44 6.67
CA LEU A 58 10.07 -0.24 5.96
C LEU A 58 8.89 0.65 5.50
N LEU A 59 7.78 0.02 5.11
CA LEU A 59 6.56 0.69 4.63
C LEU A 59 5.56 1.01 5.75
N GLY A 60 5.94 0.78 7.01
CA GLY A 60 5.12 1.07 8.19
C GLY A 60 4.45 -0.16 8.79
N GLY A 61 3.24 0.02 9.30
CA GLY A 61 2.45 -1.06 9.91
C GLY A 61 1.76 -1.95 8.88
N LYS A 62 1.01 -2.93 9.37
CA LYS A 62 0.19 -3.81 8.52
C LYS A 62 -0.86 -2.99 7.75
N ASN A 63 -0.67 -2.84 6.43
CA ASN A 63 -1.63 -2.20 5.54
C ASN A 63 -1.62 -2.88 4.14
N PRO A 64 -2.55 -3.80 3.85
CA PRO A 64 -2.60 -4.48 2.55
C PRO A 64 -3.12 -3.59 1.42
N PHE A 65 -3.77 -2.46 1.74
CA PHE A 65 -4.42 -1.60 0.76
C PHE A 65 -3.45 -1.13 -0.33
N LEU A 66 -2.25 -0.68 0.07
CA LEU A 66 -1.25 -0.17 -0.87
C LEU A 66 -0.86 -1.24 -1.89
N GLY A 67 -0.55 -2.46 -1.43
CA GLY A 67 -0.16 -3.56 -2.32
C GLY A 67 -1.28 -3.94 -3.30
N VAL A 68 -2.51 -4.05 -2.80
CA VAL A 68 -3.68 -4.36 -3.64
C VAL A 68 -3.91 -3.26 -4.68
N ALA A 69 -3.82 -1.99 -4.29
CA ALA A 69 -4.00 -0.87 -5.22
C ALA A 69 -2.99 -0.92 -6.37
N TYR A 70 -1.71 -1.18 -6.08
CA TYR A 70 -0.68 -1.32 -7.12
C TYR A 70 -0.92 -2.51 -8.05
N VAL A 71 -1.32 -3.66 -7.51
CA VAL A 71 -1.62 -4.85 -8.32
C VAL A 71 -2.81 -4.59 -9.25
N VAL A 72 -3.88 -3.98 -8.74
CA VAL A 72 -5.09 -3.67 -9.53
C VAL A 72 -4.77 -2.68 -10.65
N VAL A 73 -4.09 -1.57 -10.34
CA VAL A 73 -3.71 -0.56 -11.33
C VAL A 73 -2.72 -1.13 -12.36
N GLY A 74 -1.75 -1.92 -11.90
CA GLY A 74 -0.79 -2.60 -12.77
C GLY A 74 -1.45 -3.59 -13.73
N ALA A 75 -2.38 -4.40 -13.25
CA ALA A 75 -3.14 -5.34 -14.07
C ALA A 75 -4.01 -4.62 -15.11
N LEU A 76 -4.66 -3.52 -14.73
CA LEU A 76 -5.44 -2.70 -15.66
C LEU A 76 -4.55 -2.09 -16.76
N CYS A 77 -3.40 -1.55 -16.38
CA CYS A 77 -2.42 -0.99 -17.33
C CYS A 77 -1.90 -2.06 -18.30
N LEU A 78 -1.58 -3.26 -17.79
CA LEU A 78 -1.10 -4.38 -18.59
C LEU A 78 -2.17 -4.84 -19.60
N LEU A 79 -3.43 -4.99 -19.17
CA LEU A 79 -4.54 -5.33 -20.05
C LEU A 79 -4.71 -4.31 -21.17
N LEU A 80 -4.74 -3.02 -20.84
CA LEU A 80 -4.83 -1.94 -21.83
C LEU A 80 -3.63 -1.96 -22.78
N GLY A 81 -2.42 -2.18 -22.26
CA GLY A 81 -1.20 -2.32 -23.05
C GLY A 81 -1.27 -3.47 -24.05
N ILE A 82 -1.77 -4.64 -23.66
CA ILE A 82 -1.98 -5.78 -24.57
C ILE A 82 -3.01 -5.43 -25.64
N VAL A 83 -4.15 -4.84 -25.26
CA VAL A 83 -5.20 -4.47 -26.21
C VAL A 83 -4.66 -3.49 -27.26
N LEU A 84 -3.96 -2.44 -26.83
CA LEU A 84 -3.35 -1.47 -27.73
C LEU A 84 -2.26 -2.11 -28.59
N LEU A 85 -1.45 -3.02 -28.05
CA LEU A 85 -0.44 -3.76 -28.80
C LEU A 85 -1.08 -4.63 -29.89
N VAL A 86 -2.15 -5.36 -29.57
CA VAL A 86 -2.88 -6.18 -30.55
C VAL A 86 -3.49 -5.31 -31.65
N ILE A 87 -4.11 -4.18 -31.30
CA ILE A 87 -4.65 -3.22 -32.27
C ILE A 87 -3.52 -2.68 -33.16
N HIS A 88 -2.39 -2.31 -32.58
CA HIS A 88 -1.24 -1.83 -33.34
C HIS A 88 -0.72 -2.91 -34.30
N VAL A 89 -0.48 -4.15 -33.84
CA VAL A 89 0.01 -5.22 -34.72
C VAL A 89 -0.98 -5.56 -35.84
N ARG A 90 -2.30 -5.47 -35.60
CA ARG A 90 -3.33 -5.80 -36.59
C ARG A 90 -3.71 -4.65 -37.53
N CYS A 91 -3.62 -3.41 -37.06
CA CYS A 91 -4.09 -2.21 -37.77
C CYS A 91 -2.94 -1.24 -38.12
N SER A 92 -1.69 -1.57 -37.79
CA SER A 92 -0.52 -0.80 -38.22
C SER A 92 -0.40 -0.90 -39.73
N LYS A 93 -0.96 0.10 -40.41
CA LYS A 93 -0.54 0.46 -41.76
C LYS A 93 0.93 0.84 -41.65
N SER A 94 1.77 0.24 -42.48
CA SER A 94 3.17 0.58 -42.57
C SER A 94 3.29 2.10 -42.71
N THR A 95 3.98 2.77 -41.78
CA THR A 95 4.22 4.22 -41.88
C THR A 95 4.90 4.55 -43.22
N THR A 96 5.67 3.60 -43.78
CA THR A 96 6.29 3.67 -45.10
C THR A 96 5.27 3.70 -46.25
N GLU A 97 4.14 2.99 -46.15
CA GLU A 97 3.05 3.03 -47.15
C GLU A 97 2.28 4.37 -47.09
N MET A 98 2.16 4.98 -45.92
CA MET A 98 1.50 6.29 -45.76
C MET A 98 2.37 7.47 -46.21
N ILE A 99 3.70 7.34 -46.20
CA ILE A 99 4.65 8.39 -46.61
C ILE A 99 4.94 8.34 -48.11
N ASN A 100 4.78 7.19 -48.77
CA ASN A 100 5.02 7.02 -50.22
C ASN A 100 3.85 7.57 -51.08
N VAL A 101 3.57 8.87 -50.98
CA VAL A 101 2.52 9.54 -51.75
C VAL A 101 3.07 9.91 -53.13
N ASN A 102 2.74 9.10 -54.14
CA ASN A 102 3.05 9.37 -55.55
C ASN A 102 1.83 10.06 -56.20
N PRO A 103 1.99 10.98 -57.18
CA PRO A 103 0.88 11.60 -57.95
C PRO A 103 -0.16 10.66 -58.59
N ARG A 104 0.04 9.33 -58.54
CA ARG A 104 -0.94 8.31 -58.98
C ARG A 104 -1.76 7.69 -57.84
N THR A 105 -1.61 8.14 -56.60
CA THR A 105 -2.39 7.62 -55.48
C THR A 105 -3.84 8.13 -55.56
N PRO A 106 -4.84 7.25 -55.61
CA PRO A 106 -6.23 7.68 -55.68
C PRO A 106 -6.63 8.31 -54.34
N TYR A 107 -7.10 9.55 -54.39
CA TYR A 107 -7.77 10.19 -53.27
C TYR A 107 -9.18 9.59 -53.18
N THR A 108 -9.46 8.83 -52.13
CA THR A 108 -10.82 8.42 -51.74
C THR A 108 -11.06 8.85 -50.31
#